data_AF-A0A7V9JHK0-F1
#
_entry.id   AF-A0A7V9JHK0-F1
#
_cell.length_a   1.000
_cell.length_b   1.000
_cell.length_c   1.000
_cell.angle_alpha   90.00
_cell.angle_beta   90.00
_cell.angle_gamma   90.00
#
_symmetry.space_group_name_H-M   'P 1'
#
loop_
_entity.id
_entity.type
_entity.pdbx_description
1 polymer ?
#
loop_
_entity_poly.entity_id
_entity_poly.type
_entity_poly.pdbx_seq_one_letter_code
_entity_poly.pdbx_strand_id
1 'polypeptide(L)'
;MLAMTKPRRAWVAALMSLLQPGLGHLYAGSPRAALIAYAVNLCGFGLFLASWLLLPVAPWNILLGLVAFPLLYLAIAAHAGIVARMRGENYRLRAYNRWYVYAGFYTVCGILFYPVVQNWLQQDLEAFRIPSGGMDPTLRIGDYLYVAKWQSARVEVAHESVVVFESVEEPGLKIVQRIVGLPGDTIAIAAGALLRNGRTVTEPYAARTEHPRSESAEFRAKMRVWQMSFISAPDTAQYAPDLGEWGPLVVPNGSFFALGDNRNASYDSRYYGFIPLDNVIGLPIVIYLSLDHRATGSPLRKVRWERIGHRVQ
;
A
#
# COMPACT_ATOMS: atom_id res chain seq x y z
N MET A 1 18.56 -55.10 -11.68
CA MET A 1 17.34 -54.28 -11.89
C MET A 1 17.41 -53.65 -13.27
N LEU A 2 16.53 -54.05 -14.19
CA LEU A 2 16.43 -53.45 -15.53
C LEU A 2 16.09 -51.96 -15.41
N ALA A 3 16.84 -51.12 -16.11
CA ALA A 3 16.59 -49.69 -16.14
C ALA A 3 15.26 -49.41 -16.85
N MET A 4 14.24 -48.99 -16.11
CA MET A 4 12.94 -48.62 -16.69
C MET A 4 13.12 -47.40 -17.61
N THR A 5 12.94 -47.59 -18.91
CA THR A 5 12.83 -46.52 -19.90
C THR A 5 11.37 -46.10 -20.02
N LYS A 6 11.12 -44.79 -20.06
CA LYS A 6 9.76 -44.27 -20.29
C LYS A 6 9.84 -42.92 -21.00
N PRO A 7 9.19 -42.75 -22.16
CA PRO A 7 9.27 -41.52 -22.95
C PRO A 7 8.75 -40.31 -22.18
N ARG A 8 9.38 -39.15 -22.40
CA ARG A 8 8.95 -37.85 -21.85
C ARG A 8 8.09 -37.14 -22.90
N ARG A 9 6.78 -37.08 -22.69
CA ARG A 9 5.87 -36.44 -23.65
C ARG A 9 5.96 -34.91 -23.52
N ALA A 10 6.19 -34.23 -24.64
CA ALA A 10 6.36 -32.78 -24.70
C ALA A 10 5.17 -32.01 -24.10
N TRP A 11 3.95 -32.40 -24.46
CA TRP A 11 2.74 -31.74 -23.98
C TRP A 11 2.51 -31.95 -22.47
N VAL A 12 2.93 -33.11 -21.92
CA VAL A 12 2.88 -33.37 -20.48
C VAL A 12 3.85 -32.45 -19.75
N ALA A 13 5.07 -32.30 -20.25
CA ALA A 13 6.06 -31.38 -19.67
C ALA A 13 5.54 -29.93 -19.71
N ALA A 14 5.00 -29.48 -20.83
CA ALA A 14 4.43 -28.14 -20.94
C ALA A 14 3.27 -27.93 -19.95
N LEU A 15 2.31 -28.86 -19.88
CA LEU A 15 1.18 -28.78 -18.95
C LEU A 15 1.62 -28.77 -17.49
N MET A 16 2.60 -29.60 -17.11
CA MET A 16 3.15 -29.60 -15.76
C MET A 16 3.84 -28.28 -15.43
N SER A 17 4.54 -27.65 -16.38
CA SER A 17 5.13 -26.33 -16.18
C SER A 17 4.09 -25.19 -16.15
N LEU A 18 2.93 -25.35 -16.80
CA LEU A 18 1.81 -24.43 -16.64
C LEU A 18 1.19 -24.53 -15.24
N LEU A 19 1.13 -25.74 -14.68
CA LEU A 19 0.66 -25.93 -13.31
C LEU A 19 1.63 -25.30 -12.29
N GLN A 20 2.93 -25.50 -12.50
CA GLN A 20 3.98 -24.94 -11.67
C GLN A 20 5.26 -24.75 -12.48
N PRO A 21 5.76 -23.51 -12.66
CA PRO A 21 6.99 -23.25 -13.40
C PRO A 21 8.16 -24.09 -12.88
N GLY A 22 8.84 -24.78 -13.80
CA GLY A 22 9.94 -25.71 -13.51
C GLY A 22 9.52 -27.18 -13.31
N LEU A 23 8.27 -27.46 -12.96
CA LEU A 23 7.81 -28.84 -12.71
C LEU A 23 7.88 -29.71 -13.97
N GLY A 24 7.59 -29.14 -15.14
CA GLY A 24 7.72 -29.81 -16.43
C GLY A 24 9.17 -30.13 -16.80
N HIS A 25 10.12 -29.27 -16.45
CA HIS A 25 11.56 -29.53 -16.66
C HIS A 25 12.06 -30.65 -15.77
N LEU A 26 11.53 -30.76 -14.54
CA LEU A 26 11.81 -31.85 -13.63
C LEU A 26 11.27 -33.18 -14.19
N TYR A 27 10.04 -33.17 -14.72
CA TYR A 27 9.46 -34.30 -15.45
C TYR A 27 10.31 -34.69 -16.67
N ALA A 28 10.78 -33.70 -17.43
CA ALA A 28 11.64 -33.86 -18.61
C ALA A 28 13.08 -34.31 -18.26
N GLY A 29 13.37 -34.57 -16.98
CA GLY A 29 14.63 -35.15 -16.58
C GLY A 29 15.74 -34.14 -16.29
N SER A 30 15.42 -32.85 -16.15
CA SER A 30 16.39 -31.76 -15.98
C SER A 30 16.13 -30.94 -14.71
N PRO A 31 16.59 -31.41 -13.52
CA PRO A 31 16.40 -30.68 -12.26
C PRO A 31 17.03 -29.28 -12.25
N ARG A 32 18.19 -29.11 -12.89
CA ARG A 32 18.82 -27.78 -13.02
C ARG A 32 17.94 -26.80 -13.79
N ALA A 33 17.39 -27.24 -14.93
CA ALA A 33 16.47 -26.41 -15.70
C ALA A 33 15.16 -26.13 -14.96
N ALA A 34 14.71 -27.06 -14.10
CA ALA A 34 13.54 -26.84 -13.24
C ALA A 34 13.76 -25.71 -12.24
N LEU A 35 14.90 -25.71 -11.55
CA LEU A 35 15.25 -24.66 -10.59
C LEU A 35 15.46 -23.30 -11.28
N ILE A 36 16.14 -23.29 -12.43
CA ILE A 36 16.32 -22.06 -13.22
C ILE A 36 14.96 -21.50 -13.67
N ALA A 37 14.09 -22.34 -14.23
CA ALA A 37 12.76 -21.91 -14.67
C ALA A 37 11.92 -21.35 -13.51
N TYR A 38 11.99 -21.99 -12.34
CA TYR A 38 11.32 -21.48 -11.14
C TYR A 38 11.90 -20.14 -10.67
N ALA A 39 13.23 -20.00 -10.63
CA ALA A 39 13.89 -18.74 -10.28
C ALA A 39 13.55 -17.62 -11.26
N VAL A 40 13.56 -17.90 -12.57
CA VAL A 40 13.15 -16.93 -13.62
C VAL A 40 11.71 -16.49 -13.42
N ASN A 41 10.79 -17.40 -13.08
CA ASN A 41 9.41 -17.04 -12.76
C ASN A 41 9.32 -16.12 -11.53
N LEU A 42 10.06 -16.42 -10.45
CA LEU A 42 10.09 -15.59 -9.25
C LEU A 42 10.65 -14.19 -9.55
N CYS A 43 11.76 -14.10 -10.29
CA CYS A 43 12.33 -12.83 -10.72
C CYS A 43 11.37 -12.05 -11.62
N GLY A 44 10.71 -12.72 -12.58
CA GLY A 44 9.72 -12.08 -13.45
C GLY A 44 8.52 -11.54 -12.68
N PHE A 45 8.02 -12.30 -11.70
CA PHE A 45 6.94 -11.86 -10.82
C PHE A 45 7.37 -10.68 -9.93
N GLY A 46 8.56 -10.75 -9.35
CA GLY A 46 9.13 -9.66 -8.54
C GLY A 46 9.32 -8.37 -9.34
N LEU A 47 9.84 -8.47 -10.57
CA LEU A 47 9.98 -7.33 -11.48
C LEU A 47 8.61 -6.76 -11.89
N PHE A 48 7.62 -7.62 -12.15
CA PHE A 48 6.25 -7.19 -12.41
C PHE A 48 5.69 -6.41 -11.22
N LEU A 49 5.80 -6.94 -9.99
CA LEU A 49 5.31 -6.27 -8.79
C LEU A 49 6.06 -4.96 -8.51
N ALA A 50 7.40 -4.96 -8.64
CA ALA A 50 8.22 -3.76 -8.47
C ALA A 50 7.89 -2.68 -9.51
N SER A 51 7.62 -3.06 -10.76
CA SER A 51 7.15 -2.12 -11.78
C SER A 51 5.81 -1.47 -11.40
N TRP A 52 4.94 -2.22 -10.73
CA TRP A 52 3.63 -1.75 -10.25
C TRP A 52 3.75 -0.75 -9.09
N LEU A 53 4.73 -0.94 -8.22
CA LEU A 53 4.96 -0.09 -7.04
C LEU A 53 5.83 1.13 -7.35
N LEU A 54 6.86 0.97 -8.18
CA LEU A 54 7.93 1.96 -8.34
C LEU A 54 7.76 2.88 -9.55
N LEU A 55 7.01 2.46 -10.58
CA LEU A 55 6.78 3.30 -11.76
C LEU A 55 5.49 4.10 -11.59
N PRO A 56 5.40 5.32 -12.17
CA PRO A 56 4.13 6.00 -12.31
C PRO A 56 3.15 5.05 -13.00
N VAL A 57 2.00 4.83 -12.40
CA VAL A 57 1.04 3.88 -12.95
C VAL A 57 0.34 4.59 -14.10
N ALA A 58 0.77 4.32 -15.32
CA ALA A 58 -0.04 4.61 -16.48
C ALA A 58 -0.55 3.31 -17.11
N PRO A 59 -1.61 3.38 -17.93
CA PRO A 59 -2.30 2.21 -18.46
C PRO A 59 -1.36 1.22 -19.16
N TRP A 60 -0.28 1.71 -19.77
CA TRP A 60 0.71 0.87 -20.45
C TRP A 60 1.45 -0.12 -19.53
N ASN A 61 1.55 0.12 -18.22
CA ASN A 61 2.42 -0.66 -17.32
C ASN A 61 1.62 -1.84 -16.81
N ILE A 62 0.34 -1.58 -16.56
CA ILE A 62 -0.66 -2.60 -16.28
C ILE A 62 -0.77 -3.54 -17.48
N LEU A 63 -0.95 -3.00 -18.68
CA LEU A 63 -1.04 -3.80 -19.92
C LEU A 63 0.25 -4.57 -20.18
N LEU A 64 1.42 -3.94 -20.04
CA LEU A 64 2.71 -4.58 -20.24
C LEU A 64 2.87 -5.77 -19.30
N GLY A 65 2.57 -5.61 -18.01
CA GLY A 65 2.68 -6.70 -17.06
C GLY A 65 1.64 -7.80 -17.28
N LEU A 66 0.40 -7.44 -17.61
CA LEU A 66 -0.66 -8.40 -17.97
C LEU A 66 -0.36 -9.21 -19.23
N VAL A 67 0.50 -8.71 -20.11
CA VAL A 67 0.92 -9.43 -21.33
C VAL A 67 2.26 -10.14 -21.12
N ALA A 68 3.26 -9.45 -20.60
CA ALA A 68 4.61 -9.96 -20.44
C ALA A 68 4.69 -11.13 -19.45
N PHE A 69 3.95 -11.08 -18.34
CA PHE A 69 4.01 -12.15 -17.35
C PHE A 69 3.37 -13.45 -17.88
N PRO A 70 2.17 -13.45 -18.48
CA PRO A 70 1.66 -14.65 -19.17
C PRO A 70 2.55 -15.13 -20.31
N LEU A 71 3.16 -14.25 -21.09
CA LEU A 71 4.09 -14.64 -22.14
C LEU A 71 5.34 -15.34 -21.57
N LEU A 72 5.92 -14.81 -20.48
CA LEU A 72 7.02 -15.47 -19.76
C LEU A 72 6.59 -16.86 -19.28
N TYR A 73 5.38 -16.95 -18.71
CA TYR A 73 4.83 -18.19 -18.19
C TYR A 73 4.63 -19.24 -19.30
N LEU A 74 4.08 -18.83 -20.45
CA LEU A 74 3.94 -19.65 -21.65
C LEU A 74 5.30 -20.06 -22.23
N ALA A 75 6.29 -19.16 -22.23
CA ALA A 75 7.65 -19.43 -22.69
C ALA A 75 8.34 -20.49 -21.82
N ILE A 76 8.17 -20.43 -20.50
CA ILE A 76 8.67 -21.46 -19.57
C ILE A 76 8.03 -22.82 -19.87
N ALA A 77 6.71 -22.86 -20.10
CA ALA A 77 6.00 -24.08 -20.46
C ALA A 77 6.45 -24.66 -21.81
N ALA A 78 6.58 -23.82 -22.84
CA ALA A 78 7.09 -24.20 -24.14
C ALA A 78 8.51 -24.76 -24.05
N HIS A 79 9.38 -24.11 -23.28
CA HIS A 79 10.75 -24.56 -23.02
C HIS A 79 10.78 -25.93 -22.34
N ALA A 80 9.88 -26.21 -21.39
CA ALA A 80 9.76 -27.54 -20.78
C ALA A 80 9.40 -28.62 -21.81
N GLY A 81 8.49 -28.31 -22.73
CA GLY A 81 8.12 -29.18 -23.84
C GLY A 81 9.29 -29.47 -24.78
N ILE A 82 10.08 -28.44 -25.12
CA ILE A 82 11.29 -28.59 -25.94
C ILE A 82 12.31 -29.49 -25.25
N VAL A 83 12.60 -29.25 -23.97
CA VAL A 83 13.53 -30.08 -23.18
C VAL A 83 13.07 -31.53 -23.13
N ALA A 84 11.76 -31.79 -23.02
CA ALA A 84 11.23 -33.15 -23.06
C ALA A 84 11.42 -33.82 -24.44
N ARG A 85 11.18 -33.09 -25.55
CA ARG A 85 11.42 -33.60 -26.91
C ARG A 85 12.88 -34.00 -27.12
N MET A 86 13.81 -33.18 -26.63
CA MET A 86 15.26 -33.43 -26.75
C MET A 86 15.73 -34.70 -26.01
N ARG A 87 14.95 -35.27 -25.08
CA ARG A 87 15.34 -36.50 -24.38
C ARG A 87 15.10 -37.78 -25.19
N GLY A 88 14.32 -37.71 -26.27
CA GLY A 88 13.97 -38.87 -27.09
C GLY A 88 13.08 -39.90 -26.39
N GLU A 89 12.78 -40.99 -27.08
CA GLU A 89 11.83 -42.02 -26.61
C GLU A 89 12.41 -42.93 -25.53
N ASN A 90 13.72 -43.14 -25.54
CA ASN A 90 14.44 -44.06 -24.67
C ASN A 90 15.02 -43.40 -23.41
N TYR A 91 14.32 -42.42 -22.85
CA TYR A 91 14.77 -41.76 -21.63
C TYR A 91 14.80 -42.74 -20.44
N ARG A 92 16.00 -42.93 -19.88
CA ARG A 92 16.22 -43.74 -18.66
C ARG A 92 15.81 -42.95 -17.42
N LEU A 93 14.84 -43.49 -16.69
CA LEU A 93 14.36 -42.91 -15.44
C LEU A 93 15.47 -42.84 -14.39
N ARG A 94 15.58 -41.68 -13.72
CA ARG A 94 16.46 -41.47 -12.58
C ARG A 94 15.66 -41.44 -11.27
N ALA A 95 16.36 -41.42 -10.14
CA ALA A 95 15.76 -41.44 -8.80
C ALA A 95 14.72 -40.31 -8.59
N TYR A 96 14.94 -39.14 -9.20
CA TYR A 96 14.06 -37.98 -9.08
C TYR A 96 12.82 -38.03 -9.99
N ASN A 97 12.69 -39.02 -10.87
CA ASN A 97 11.53 -39.14 -11.78
C ASN A 97 10.38 -39.97 -11.16
N ARG A 98 10.07 -39.69 -9.89
CA ARG A 98 9.01 -40.37 -9.14
C ARG A 98 7.91 -39.38 -8.82
N TRP A 99 6.67 -39.85 -8.77
CA TRP A 99 5.50 -39.00 -8.58
C TRP A 99 5.60 -38.15 -7.30
N TYR A 100 6.15 -38.72 -6.22
CA TYR A 100 6.32 -38.02 -4.94
C TYR A 100 7.36 -36.89 -5.00
N VAL A 101 8.33 -36.94 -5.93
CA VAL A 101 9.29 -35.84 -6.14
C VAL A 101 8.61 -34.68 -6.85
N TYR A 102 7.72 -34.98 -7.82
CA TYR A 102 6.92 -33.96 -8.49
C TYR A 102 5.91 -33.33 -7.52
N ALA A 103 5.24 -34.15 -6.72
CA ALA A 103 4.36 -33.67 -5.65
C ALA A 103 5.12 -32.81 -4.64
N GLY A 104 6.29 -33.27 -4.18
CA GLY A 104 7.14 -32.51 -3.26
C GLY A 104 7.59 -31.17 -3.84
N PHE A 105 7.99 -31.12 -5.12
CA PHE A 105 8.33 -29.86 -5.79
C PHE A 105 7.14 -28.91 -5.84
N TYR A 106 5.95 -29.40 -6.21
CA TYR A 106 4.72 -28.60 -6.22
C TYR A 106 4.37 -28.08 -4.82
N THR A 107 4.43 -28.94 -3.80
CA THR A 107 4.15 -28.56 -2.42
C THR A 107 5.14 -27.51 -1.93
N VAL A 108 6.44 -27.69 -2.13
CA VAL A 108 7.46 -26.73 -1.66
C VAL A 108 7.37 -25.41 -2.43
N CYS A 109 7.40 -25.46 -3.76
CA CYS A 109 7.51 -24.27 -4.61
C CYS A 109 6.17 -23.55 -4.85
N GLY A 110 5.05 -24.25 -4.72
CA GLY A 110 3.71 -23.71 -4.94
C GLY A 110 2.96 -23.40 -3.64
N ILE A 111 2.93 -24.34 -2.70
CA ILE A 111 2.12 -24.22 -1.48
C ILE A 111 2.91 -23.60 -0.34
N LEU A 112 4.07 -24.17 0.02
CA LEU A 112 4.84 -23.73 1.19
C LEU A 112 5.60 -22.42 0.94
N PHE A 113 5.90 -22.09 -0.31
CA PHE A 113 6.53 -20.82 -0.65
C PHE A 113 5.57 -19.63 -0.55
N TYR A 114 4.28 -19.81 -0.83
CA TYR A 114 3.28 -18.75 -0.78
C TYR A 114 3.21 -18.02 0.58
N PRO A 115 3.07 -18.71 1.74
CA PRO A 115 3.02 -18.03 3.03
C PRO A 115 4.33 -17.31 3.37
N VAL A 116 5.48 -17.77 2.84
CA VAL A 116 6.76 -17.07 3.02
C VAL A 116 6.72 -15.70 2.33
N VAL A 117 6.28 -15.66 1.07
CA VAL A 117 6.14 -14.40 0.31
C VAL A 117 5.08 -13.51 0.94
N GLN A 118 3.95 -14.08 1.35
CA GLN A 118 2.88 -13.31 1.99
C GLN A 118 3.34 -12.69 3.31
N ASN A 119 4.00 -13.46 4.16
CA ASN A 119 4.52 -12.97 5.43
C ASN A 119 5.57 -11.87 5.21
N TRP A 120 6.47 -12.05 4.25
CA TRP A 120 7.43 -11.02 3.86
C TRP A 120 6.75 -9.73 3.38
N LEU A 121 5.72 -9.83 2.53
CA LEU A 121 4.98 -8.66 2.04
C LEU A 121 4.22 -7.94 3.17
N GLN A 122 3.61 -8.68 4.09
CA GLN A 122 2.83 -8.14 5.20
C GLN A 122 3.68 -7.49 6.30
N GLN A 123 4.99 -7.79 6.35
CA GLN A 123 5.92 -7.12 7.26
C GLN A 123 6.13 -5.65 6.90
N ASP A 124 6.01 -5.29 5.62
CA ASP A 124 6.35 -3.94 5.13
C ASP A 124 5.16 -3.21 4.51
N LEU A 125 4.12 -3.93 4.07
CA LEU A 125 2.96 -3.36 3.39
C LEU A 125 1.66 -3.81 4.04
N GLU A 126 0.73 -2.87 4.20
CA GLU A 126 -0.62 -3.14 4.68
C GLU A 126 -1.65 -2.46 3.77
N ALA A 127 -2.77 -3.14 3.55
CA ALA A 127 -3.85 -2.63 2.71
C ALA A 127 -4.92 -1.97 3.57
N PHE A 128 -5.35 -0.78 3.18
CA PHE A 128 -6.36 0.03 3.87
C PHE A 128 -7.50 0.41 2.93
N ARG A 129 -8.68 0.63 3.50
CA ARG A 129 -9.84 1.22 2.82
C ARG A 129 -10.18 2.55 3.46
N ILE A 130 -10.57 3.54 2.67
CA ILE A 130 -11.00 4.85 3.14
C ILE A 130 -12.52 4.90 3.28
N PRO A 131 -13.06 4.94 4.52
CA PRO A 131 -14.51 4.95 4.75
C PRO A 131 -15.09 6.36 4.89
N SER A 132 -14.27 7.38 5.16
CA SER A 132 -14.69 8.75 5.48
C SER A 132 -14.02 9.79 4.57
N GLY A 133 -14.59 10.99 4.52
CA GLY A 133 -14.18 12.07 3.60
C GLY A 133 -13.27 13.13 4.20
N GLY A 134 -12.65 12.87 5.36
CA GLY A 134 -11.79 13.86 6.05
C GLY A 134 -10.53 14.25 5.26
N MET A 135 -10.14 13.41 4.29
CA MET A 135 -8.97 13.63 3.41
C MET A 135 -9.36 13.98 1.97
N ASP A 136 -10.63 14.30 1.68
CA ASP A 136 -11.04 14.76 0.35
C ASP A 136 -10.40 16.14 0.05
N PRO A 137 -9.83 16.40 -1.14
CA PRO A 137 -9.91 15.59 -2.37
C PRO A 137 -8.79 14.55 -2.55
N THR A 138 -7.77 14.57 -1.70
CA THR A 138 -6.58 13.70 -1.77
C THR A 138 -6.97 12.23 -1.69
N LEU A 139 -7.74 11.85 -0.66
CA LEU A 139 -8.28 10.51 -0.46
C LEU A 139 -9.81 10.59 -0.37
N ARG A 140 -10.48 9.81 -1.20
CA ARG A 140 -11.93 9.79 -1.32
C ARG A 140 -12.51 8.54 -0.68
N ILE A 141 -13.77 8.65 -0.23
CA ILE A 141 -14.52 7.48 0.23
C ILE A 141 -14.54 6.43 -0.88
N GLY A 142 -14.14 5.20 -0.53
CA GLY A 142 -14.04 4.07 -1.45
C GLY A 142 -12.66 3.88 -2.10
N ASP A 143 -11.67 4.71 -1.78
CA ASP A 143 -10.28 4.44 -2.12
C ASP A 143 -9.72 3.28 -1.28
N TYR A 144 -8.83 2.50 -1.89
CA TYR A 144 -8.06 1.44 -1.26
C TYR A 144 -6.57 1.71 -1.48
N LEU A 145 -5.81 1.66 -0.40
CA LEU A 145 -4.44 2.15 -0.33
C LEU A 145 -3.51 1.02 0.07
N TYR A 146 -2.30 1.01 -0.51
CA TYR A 146 -1.18 0.36 0.16
C TYR A 146 -0.46 1.38 1.04
N VAL A 147 -0.14 0.95 2.25
CA VAL A 147 0.58 1.73 3.26
C VAL A 147 1.90 1.04 3.54
N ALA A 148 3.01 1.76 3.37
CA ALA A 148 4.34 1.30 3.74
C ALA A 148 4.54 1.49 5.24
N LYS A 149 4.83 0.41 5.96
CA LYS A 149 4.98 0.44 7.42
C LYS A 149 6.21 1.23 7.83
N TRP A 150 5.98 2.22 8.68
CA TRP A 150 6.93 3.28 9.03
C TRP A 150 8.25 2.78 9.60
N GLN A 151 8.19 1.86 10.58
CA GLN A 151 9.36 1.33 11.27
C GLN A 151 10.24 0.44 10.36
N SER A 152 9.64 -0.26 9.40
CA SER A 152 10.38 -1.09 8.44
C SER A 152 10.90 -0.30 7.24
N ALA A 153 10.18 0.75 6.82
CA ALA A 153 10.46 1.46 5.59
C ALA A 153 11.50 2.59 5.73
N ARG A 154 11.97 2.92 6.95
CA ARG A 154 12.89 4.06 7.22
C ARG A 154 12.44 5.36 6.55
N VAL A 155 11.14 5.53 6.38
CA VAL A 155 10.58 6.77 5.83
C VAL A 155 10.77 7.85 6.90
N GLU A 156 10.91 9.12 6.49
CA GLU A 156 11.02 10.24 7.41
C GLU A 156 9.65 10.97 7.48
N VAL A 157 9.18 11.37 8.67
CA VAL A 157 7.88 12.01 8.88
C VAL A 157 8.21 13.44 8.57
N ALA A 158 8.04 13.81 7.31
CA ALA A 158 8.24 15.16 6.88
C ALA A 158 6.93 15.95 7.01
N HIS A 159 7.04 17.27 7.06
CA HIS A 159 5.90 18.14 6.85
C HIS A 159 5.14 17.74 5.60
N GLU A 160 3.82 17.90 5.67
CA GLU A 160 2.89 17.64 4.58
C GLU A 160 2.78 16.16 4.21
N SER A 161 3.48 15.24 4.88
CA SER A 161 3.29 13.80 4.66
C SER A 161 1.86 13.39 5.05
N VAL A 162 1.23 12.56 4.23
CA VAL A 162 0.02 11.83 4.64
C VAL A 162 0.43 10.60 5.44
N VAL A 163 -0.15 10.42 6.62
CA VAL A 163 0.23 9.38 7.58
C VAL A 163 -0.99 8.61 8.06
N VAL A 164 -0.83 7.30 8.20
CA VAL A 164 -1.76 6.42 8.91
C VAL A 164 -1.22 6.16 10.30
N PHE A 165 -2.05 6.38 11.32
CA PHE A 165 -1.69 6.21 12.72
C PHE A 165 -2.85 5.63 13.53
N GLU A 166 -2.52 5.07 14.69
CA GLU A 166 -3.52 4.62 15.67
C GLU A 166 -4.07 5.81 16.45
N SER A 167 -5.39 5.88 16.60
CA SER A 167 -6.10 6.94 17.30
C SER A 167 -5.63 7.08 18.75
N VAL A 168 -5.50 8.33 19.21
CA VAL A 168 -5.19 8.64 20.60
C VAL A 168 -6.41 8.53 21.53
N GLU A 169 -7.63 8.53 20.98
CA GLU A 169 -8.88 8.46 21.75
C GLU A 169 -9.49 7.05 21.76
N GLU A 170 -9.26 6.25 20.72
CA GLU A 170 -9.91 4.94 20.55
C GLU A 170 -8.89 3.87 20.12
N PRO A 171 -8.48 2.96 21.02
CA PRO A 171 -7.55 1.89 20.70
C PRO A 171 -8.02 1.02 19.53
N GLY A 172 -7.12 0.69 18.61
CA GLY A 172 -7.41 -0.08 17.41
C GLY A 172 -8.05 0.70 16.26
N LEU A 173 -8.54 1.93 16.48
CA LEU A 173 -9.03 2.79 15.39
C LEU A 173 -7.84 3.38 14.63
N LYS A 174 -7.77 3.12 13.32
CA LYS A 174 -6.72 3.65 12.44
C LYS A 174 -7.23 4.86 11.66
N ILE A 175 -6.47 5.96 11.70
CA ILE A 175 -6.84 7.25 11.11
C ILE A 175 -5.78 7.62 10.06
N VAL A 176 -6.20 8.32 8.99
CA VAL A 176 -5.31 8.88 7.97
C VAL A 176 -5.47 10.40 7.91
N GLN A 177 -4.38 11.14 8.10
CA GLN A 177 -4.35 12.61 8.07
C GLN A 177 -3.02 13.13 7.51
N ARG A 178 -2.92 14.43 7.28
CA ARG A 178 -1.69 15.08 6.82
C ARG A 178 -0.99 15.79 7.96
N ILE A 179 0.29 15.53 8.14
CA ILE A 179 1.12 16.23 9.13
C ILE A 179 1.30 17.69 8.70
N VAL A 180 0.97 18.62 9.60
CA VAL A 180 1.16 20.05 9.38
C VAL A 180 2.14 20.68 10.37
N GLY A 181 2.43 20.00 11.48
CA GLY A 181 3.43 20.41 12.47
C GLY A 181 4.22 19.22 13.02
N LEU A 182 5.53 19.42 13.16
CA LEU A 182 6.51 18.49 13.73
C LEU A 182 7.06 19.05 15.06
N PRO A 183 7.77 18.25 15.87
CA PRO A 183 8.34 18.71 17.14
C PRO A 183 9.05 20.07 17.05
N GLY A 184 8.66 21.00 17.92
CA GLY A 184 9.21 22.36 17.97
C GLY A 184 8.50 23.37 17.06
N ASP A 185 7.66 22.94 16.12
CA ASP A 185 6.87 23.87 15.33
C ASP A 185 5.84 24.59 16.19
N THR A 186 5.57 25.84 15.83
CA THR A 186 4.43 26.61 16.30
C THR A 186 3.37 26.65 15.21
N ILE A 187 2.19 26.14 15.51
CA ILE A 187 1.07 26.01 14.55
C ILE A 187 -0.13 26.84 14.97
N ALA A 188 -0.75 27.52 14.02
CA ALA A 188 -1.97 28.28 14.22
C ALA A 188 -2.83 28.25 12.96
N ILE A 189 -4.11 28.55 13.10
CA ILE A 189 -4.96 28.95 11.97
C ILE A 189 -5.43 30.38 12.27
N ALA A 190 -5.25 31.28 11.31
CA ALA A 190 -5.79 32.63 11.38
C ALA A 190 -6.52 32.94 10.07
N ALA A 191 -7.75 33.46 10.16
CA ALA A 191 -8.64 33.66 9.01
C ALA A 191 -8.73 32.43 8.08
N GLY A 192 -8.71 31.21 8.66
CA GLY A 192 -8.78 29.94 7.93
C GLY A 192 -7.49 29.52 7.21
N ALA A 193 -6.39 30.27 7.32
CA ALA A 193 -5.09 29.90 6.74
C ALA A 193 -4.16 29.31 7.80
N LEU A 194 -3.45 28.23 7.46
CA LEU A 194 -2.45 27.62 8.36
C LEU A 194 -1.22 28.51 8.44
N LEU A 195 -0.78 28.80 9.66
CA LEU A 195 0.50 29.40 9.98
C LEU A 195 1.39 28.36 10.64
N ARG A 196 2.62 28.23 10.14
CA ARG A 196 3.69 27.43 10.73
C ARG A 196 4.86 28.35 11.04
N ASN A 197 5.27 28.41 12.30
CA ASN A 197 6.33 29.29 12.80
C ASN A 197 6.08 30.77 12.43
N GLY A 198 4.82 31.20 12.53
CA GLY A 198 4.38 32.57 12.22
C GLY A 198 4.26 32.90 10.73
N ARG A 199 4.49 31.94 9.81
CA ARG A 199 4.40 32.15 8.37
C ARG A 199 3.24 31.35 7.78
N THR A 200 2.47 31.99 6.90
CA THR A 200 1.40 31.31 6.16
C THR A 200 1.95 30.20 5.28
N VAL A 201 1.34 29.02 5.36
CA VAL A 201 1.66 27.85 4.55
C VAL A 201 0.74 27.81 3.32
N THR A 202 1.30 27.54 2.15
CA THR A 202 0.53 27.25 0.94
C THR A 202 0.06 25.80 0.95
N GLU A 203 -1.25 25.59 0.92
CA GLU A 203 -1.85 24.25 1.07
C GLU A 203 -2.72 23.93 -0.15
N PRO A 204 -2.14 23.59 -1.32
CA PRO A 204 -2.90 23.33 -2.54
C PRO A 204 -3.81 22.09 -2.43
N TYR A 205 -3.52 21.21 -1.47
CA TYR A 205 -4.30 20.00 -1.16
C TYR A 205 -5.51 20.28 -0.25
N ALA A 206 -5.54 21.41 0.47
CA ALA A 206 -6.54 21.66 1.49
C ALA A 206 -7.85 22.17 0.87
N ALA A 207 -8.94 21.41 1.04
CA ALA A 207 -10.28 21.89 0.75
C ALA A 207 -10.79 22.78 1.88
N ARG A 208 -11.05 24.05 1.56
CA ARG A 208 -11.57 25.06 2.47
C ARG A 208 -12.82 25.71 1.87
N THR A 209 -13.70 26.22 2.73
CA THR A 209 -14.76 27.15 2.32
C THR A 209 -14.20 28.57 2.44
N GLU A 210 -14.59 29.47 1.54
CA GLU A 210 -14.17 30.88 1.57
C GLU A 210 -14.47 31.54 2.92
N HIS A 211 -15.54 31.10 3.58
CA HIS A 211 -15.90 31.50 4.93
C HIS A 211 -15.91 30.24 5.79
N PRO A 212 -14.95 30.06 6.72
CA PRO A 212 -14.99 28.96 7.68
C PRO A 212 -16.30 29.05 8.46
N ARG A 213 -17.06 27.96 8.47
CA ARG A 213 -18.24 27.89 9.35
C ARG A 213 -17.75 27.89 10.79
N SER A 214 -18.52 28.48 11.69
CA SER A 214 -18.29 28.27 13.10
C SER A 214 -18.63 26.83 13.44
N GLU A 215 -17.76 26.19 14.19
CA GLU A 215 -17.94 24.84 14.69
C GLU A 215 -19.06 24.77 15.73
N SER A 216 -19.56 23.59 16.10
CA SER A 216 -20.51 23.47 17.20
C SER A 216 -19.92 23.95 18.54
N ALA A 217 -20.76 24.48 19.44
CA ALA A 217 -20.29 24.95 20.75
C ALA A 217 -19.59 23.84 21.56
N GLU A 218 -20.07 22.59 21.43
CA GLU A 218 -19.48 21.41 22.05
C GLU A 218 -18.06 21.16 21.54
N PHE A 219 -17.87 21.17 20.22
CA PHE A 219 -16.56 20.94 19.62
C PHE A 219 -15.59 22.09 19.87
N ARG A 220 -16.04 23.35 19.86
CA ARG A 220 -15.20 24.49 20.28
C ARG A 220 -14.75 24.35 21.74
N ALA A 221 -15.63 23.91 22.63
CA ALA A 221 -15.26 23.62 24.01
C ALA A 221 -14.22 22.49 24.08
N LYS A 222 -14.40 21.41 23.31
CA LYS A 222 -13.43 20.31 23.21
C LYS A 222 -12.06 20.78 22.73
N MET A 223 -12.02 21.60 21.68
CA MET A 223 -10.79 22.24 21.19
C MET A 223 -10.14 23.07 22.32
N ARG A 224 -10.92 23.94 22.99
CA ARG A 224 -10.41 24.82 24.05
C ARG A 224 -9.79 24.07 25.22
N VAL A 225 -10.42 22.98 25.68
CA VAL A 225 -9.99 22.23 26.88
C VAL A 225 -8.53 21.82 26.81
N TRP A 226 -8.11 21.17 25.71
CA TRP A 226 -6.74 20.68 25.61
C TRP A 226 -5.78 21.78 25.14
N GLN A 227 -6.20 22.64 24.20
CA GLN A 227 -5.34 23.68 23.61
C GLN A 227 -4.86 24.71 24.63
N MET A 228 -5.68 25.02 25.65
CA MET A 228 -5.31 25.92 26.73
C MET A 228 -4.03 25.49 27.48
N SER A 229 -3.69 24.20 27.45
CA SER A 229 -2.46 23.69 28.07
C SER A 229 -1.20 23.90 27.22
N PHE A 230 -1.36 24.26 25.94
CA PHE A 230 -0.28 24.31 24.95
C PHE A 230 -0.22 25.63 24.16
N ILE A 231 -1.11 26.55 24.47
CA ILE A 231 -1.14 27.85 23.82
C ILE A 231 0.05 28.71 24.25
N SER A 232 0.71 29.31 23.27
CA SER A 232 1.86 30.21 23.48
C SER A 232 1.44 31.70 23.51
N ALA A 233 0.13 31.97 23.47
CA ALA A 233 -0.42 33.33 23.39
C ALA A 233 -0.51 34.00 24.77
N PRO A 234 -0.27 35.32 24.86
CA PRO A 234 -0.25 36.05 26.13
C PRO A 234 -1.63 36.25 26.77
N ASP A 235 -2.73 36.24 26.00
CA ASP A 235 -4.10 36.37 26.54
C ASP A 235 -4.90 35.07 26.35
N THR A 236 -4.81 34.20 27.34
CA THR A 236 -5.56 32.94 27.37
C THR A 236 -7.02 33.11 27.79
N ALA A 237 -7.38 34.27 28.37
CA ALA A 237 -8.72 34.54 28.88
C ALA A 237 -9.72 34.72 27.72
N GLN A 238 -9.29 35.32 26.61
CA GLN A 238 -10.10 35.54 25.42
C GLN A 238 -10.00 34.40 24.38
N TYR A 239 -9.25 33.34 24.67
CA TYR A 239 -8.99 32.31 23.68
C TYR A 239 -10.26 31.50 23.31
N ALA A 240 -10.84 31.76 22.15
CA ALA A 240 -12.04 31.08 21.69
C ALA A 240 -11.73 30.35 20.38
N PRO A 241 -11.18 29.12 20.43
CA PRO A 241 -10.80 28.42 19.22
C PRO A 241 -12.02 28.02 18.40
N ASP A 242 -11.91 28.18 17.08
CA ASP A 242 -12.90 27.80 16.09
C ASP A 242 -12.17 27.30 14.82
N LEU A 243 -12.87 26.73 13.84
CA LEU A 243 -12.26 26.17 12.63
C LEU A 243 -11.34 27.16 11.89
N GLY A 244 -11.70 28.43 11.90
CA GLY A 244 -10.99 29.51 11.22
C GLY A 244 -10.00 30.30 12.07
N GLU A 245 -9.92 30.07 13.38
CA GLU A 245 -9.09 30.85 14.30
C GLU A 245 -8.70 30.02 15.53
N TRP A 246 -7.42 29.64 15.67
CA TRP A 246 -6.87 28.95 16.85
C TRP A 246 -5.34 28.98 16.88
N GLY A 247 -4.77 28.65 18.05
CA GLY A 247 -3.33 28.70 18.30
C GLY A 247 -2.83 30.11 18.64
N PRO A 248 -1.51 30.34 18.64
CA PRO A 248 -0.44 29.39 18.33
C PRO A 248 -0.25 28.30 19.39
N LEU A 249 -0.04 27.06 18.93
CA LEU A 249 0.28 25.89 19.76
C LEU A 249 1.68 25.40 19.41
N VAL A 250 2.47 25.06 20.41
CA VAL A 250 3.82 24.48 20.20
C VAL A 250 3.72 22.96 20.20
N VAL A 251 4.17 22.33 19.13
CA VAL A 251 4.18 20.86 19.01
C VAL A 251 5.27 20.28 19.93
N PRO A 252 4.90 19.42 20.90
CA PRO A 252 5.85 18.87 21.86
C PRO A 252 6.79 17.85 21.21
N ASN A 253 7.91 17.60 21.87
CA ASN A 253 8.86 16.55 21.47
C ASN A 253 8.17 15.18 21.42
N GLY A 254 8.55 14.37 20.43
CA GLY A 254 8.01 13.02 20.26
C GLY A 254 6.57 12.97 19.71
N SER A 255 5.99 14.10 19.30
CA SER A 255 4.62 14.16 18.76
C SER A 255 4.56 14.98 17.47
N PHE A 256 3.47 14.84 16.73
CA PHE A 256 3.14 15.66 15.57
C PHE A 256 1.71 16.19 15.67
N PHE A 257 1.38 17.14 14.81
CA PHE A 257 0.03 17.66 14.64
C PHE A 257 -0.43 17.44 13.21
N ALA A 258 -1.61 16.84 13.06
CA ALA A 258 -2.16 16.48 11.77
C ALA A 258 -3.55 17.09 11.54
N LEU A 259 -3.81 17.44 10.29
CA LEU A 259 -5.10 17.94 9.82
C LEU A 259 -5.59 17.07 8.67
N GLY A 260 -6.90 16.93 8.55
CA GLY A 260 -7.47 16.41 7.31
C GLY A 260 -7.40 17.44 6.20
N ASP A 261 -7.25 16.97 4.96
CA ASP A 261 -7.26 17.84 3.78
C ASP A 261 -8.64 18.48 3.59
N ASN A 262 -9.72 17.83 4.02
CA ASN A 262 -11.04 18.43 4.12
C ASN A 262 -11.19 19.18 5.45
N ARG A 263 -10.69 20.43 5.48
CA ARG A 263 -10.59 21.23 6.71
C ARG A 263 -11.90 21.45 7.45
N ASN A 264 -13.01 21.43 6.73
CA ASN A 264 -14.33 21.68 7.29
C ASN A 264 -15.07 20.42 7.74
N ALA A 265 -14.58 19.23 7.38
CA ALA A 265 -15.27 17.97 7.63
C ALA A 265 -14.32 16.87 8.13
N SER A 266 -13.21 17.28 8.74
CA SER A 266 -12.21 16.40 9.31
C SER A 266 -12.19 16.54 10.82
N TYR A 267 -12.33 15.43 11.52
CA TYR A 267 -12.09 15.32 12.95
C TYR A 267 -10.62 14.95 13.17
N ASP A 268 -9.80 15.94 13.54
CA ASP A 268 -8.34 15.87 13.56
C ASP A 268 -7.71 16.48 14.82
N SER A 269 -6.40 16.75 14.79
CA SER A 269 -5.65 17.20 15.97
C SER A 269 -6.20 18.49 16.60
N ARG A 270 -7.04 19.26 15.88
CA ARG A 270 -7.80 20.38 16.47
C ARG A 270 -8.62 19.93 17.69
N TYR A 271 -9.23 18.75 17.64
CA TYR A 271 -10.18 18.28 18.66
C TYR A 271 -9.54 17.38 19.71
N TYR A 272 -8.58 16.53 19.32
CA TYR A 272 -7.99 15.52 20.21
C TYR A 272 -6.52 15.75 20.56
N GLY A 273 -5.90 16.80 20.02
CA GLY A 273 -4.53 17.19 20.37
C GLY A 273 -3.44 16.53 19.54
N PHE A 274 -2.22 16.57 20.08
CA PHE A 274 -1.03 16.04 19.43
C PHE A 274 -1.02 14.52 19.41
N ILE A 275 -0.39 13.96 18.38
CA ILE A 275 -0.30 12.51 18.17
C ILE A 275 1.14 12.08 18.42
N PRO A 276 1.40 11.11 19.32
CA PRO A 276 2.75 10.58 19.50
C PRO A 276 3.30 9.97 18.20
N LEU A 277 4.60 10.14 17.93
CA LEU A 277 5.25 9.53 16.77
C LEU A 277 5.17 7.99 16.80
N ASP A 278 5.10 7.41 17.99
CA ASP A 278 4.96 5.96 18.18
C ASP A 278 3.60 5.42 17.71
N ASN A 279 2.58 6.27 17.56
CA ASN A 279 1.28 5.88 17.00
C ASN A 279 1.32 5.70 15.47
N VAL A 280 2.41 6.13 14.80
CA VAL A 280 2.51 6.05 13.34
C VAL A 280 2.61 4.59 12.89
N ILE A 281 1.67 4.19 12.04
CA ILE A 281 1.65 2.86 11.40
C ILE A 281 2.46 2.90 10.11
N GLY A 282 2.25 3.92 9.28
CA GLY A 282 2.88 3.99 7.97
C GLY A 282 2.40 5.13 7.10
N LEU A 283 2.99 5.24 5.91
CA LEU A 283 2.61 6.25 4.91
C LEU A 283 1.89 5.58 3.75
N PRO A 284 0.71 6.09 3.35
CA PRO A 284 0.07 5.66 2.11
C PRO A 284 0.99 5.95 0.92
N ILE A 285 1.19 4.96 0.05
CA ILE A 285 2.07 5.10 -1.12
C ILE A 285 1.29 5.20 -2.42
N VAL A 286 0.22 4.42 -2.57
CA VAL A 286 -0.54 4.32 -3.83
C VAL A 286 -1.98 3.91 -3.58
N ILE A 287 -2.89 4.49 -4.36
CA ILE A 287 -4.28 4.03 -4.47
C ILE A 287 -4.33 2.85 -5.45
N TYR A 288 -4.49 1.61 -4.98
CA TYR A 288 -4.51 0.45 -5.89
C TYR A 288 -5.91 0.14 -6.45
N LEU A 289 -6.96 0.66 -5.81
CA LEU A 289 -8.34 0.56 -6.27
C LEU A 289 -9.13 1.76 -5.75
N SER A 290 -10.08 2.26 -6.53
CA SER A 290 -11.06 3.24 -6.05
C SER A 290 -12.45 2.89 -6.57
N LEU A 291 -13.40 2.78 -5.65
CA LEU A 291 -14.79 2.45 -5.94
C LEU A 291 -15.73 3.58 -5.54
N ASP A 292 -16.54 4.04 -6.49
CA ASP A 292 -17.71 4.84 -6.21
C ASP A 292 -18.89 3.94 -5.83
N HIS A 293 -19.14 3.83 -4.53
CA HIS A 293 -20.27 3.04 -4.02
C HIS A 293 -21.63 3.70 -4.27
N ARG A 294 -21.68 4.99 -4.63
CA ARG A 294 -22.92 5.70 -4.99
C ARG A 294 -23.26 5.54 -6.47
N ALA A 295 -22.27 5.24 -7.31
CA ALA A 295 -22.49 4.98 -8.72
C ALA A 295 -23.38 3.74 -8.95
N THR A 296 -24.37 3.90 -9.83
CA THR A 296 -25.28 2.82 -10.25
C THR A 296 -24.84 2.22 -11.59
N GLY A 297 -25.27 0.98 -11.86
CA GLY A 297 -24.94 0.25 -13.10
C GLY A 297 -23.83 -0.80 -12.93
N SER A 298 -23.11 -1.07 -14.03
CA SER A 298 -22.14 -2.16 -14.11
C SER A 298 -20.96 -1.98 -13.15
N PRO A 299 -20.31 -3.07 -12.69
CA PRO A 299 -19.14 -2.99 -11.80
C PRO A 299 -18.03 -2.09 -12.33
N LEU A 300 -17.78 -2.09 -13.65
CA LEU A 300 -16.76 -1.27 -14.30
C LEU A 300 -17.05 0.24 -14.21
N ARG A 301 -18.32 0.64 -14.16
CA ARG A 301 -18.71 2.05 -13.97
C ARG A 301 -18.53 2.54 -12.54
N LYS A 302 -18.46 1.62 -11.57
CA LYS A 302 -18.18 1.95 -10.18
C LYS A 302 -16.70 2.19 -9.94
N VAL A 303 -15.81 1.79 -10.86
CA VAL A 303 -14.37 1.99 -10.72
C VAL A 303 -14.00 3.40 -11.16
N ARG A 304 -13.30 4.14 -10.28
CA ARG A 304 -12.71 5.46 -10.60
C ARG A 304 -11.31 5.25 -11.19
N TRP A 305 -11.27 4.96 -12.49
CA TRP A 305 -10.04 4.55 -13.21
C TRP A 305 -8.91 5.57 -13.11
N GLU A 306 -9.25 6.86 -13.06
CA GLU A 306 -8.32 7.98 -12.95
C GLU A 306 -7.57 8.04 -11.61
N ARG A 307 -8.08 7.35 -10.58
CA ARG A 307 -7.45 7.31 -9.25
C ARG A 307 -6.52 6.11 -9.08
N ILE A 308 -6.69 5.06 -9.87
CA ILE A 308 -5.87 3.85 -9.74
C ILE A 308 -4.43 4.19 -10.09
N GLY A 309 -3.53 3.89 -9.16
CA GLY A 309 -2.11 4.12 -9.26
C GLY A 309 -1.66 5.55 -8.96
N HIS A 310 -2.58 6.41 -8.55
CA HIS A 310 -2.25 7.73 -8.02
C HIS A 310 -1.40 7.58 -6.76
N ARG A 311 -0.25 8.28 -6.73
CA ARG A 311 0.61 8.32 -5.54
C ARG A 311 0.04 9.27 -4.52
N VAL A 312 -0.02 8.86 -3.27
CA VAL A 312 -0.45 9.75 -2.20
C VAL A 312 0.74 10.64 -1.86
N GLN A 313 0.57 11.94 -2.08
CA GLN A 313 1.52 12.99 -1.74
C GLN A 313 0.87 13.95 -0.76
#